data_AF-A0AAV7MCE3-F1
#
_entry.id   AF-A0AAV7MCE3-F1
#
_cell.length_a   1.000
_cell.length_b   1.000
_cell.length_c   1.000
_cell.angle_alpha   90.00
_cell.angle_beta   90.00
_cell.angle_gamma   90.00
#
_symmetry.space_group_name_H-M   'P 1'
#
loop_
_entity.id
_entity.type
_entity.pdbx_description
1 polymer ?
#
loop_
_entity_poly.entity_id
_entity_poly.type
_entity_poly.pdbx_seq_one_letter_code
_entity_poly.pdbx_strand_id
1 'polypeptide(L)'
;MNELPGTDLCLSGGGTGWTPLRTSGAPTQNQELRYQLDNLENRSRCSYICIKGVLLHEVSGNLEEFVTRLFHHVTPALADQEIICGHTHRPSCRSSTPGQGQGILTCLRYYRQKETIMAAAQDHSGIEFEGLKLWLYQDLSPITLQ
;
A
#
# COMPACT_ATOMS: atom_id res chain seq x y z
N MET A 1 16.24 58.43 -16.80
CA MET A 1 17.46 57.83 -17.37
C MET A 1 18.63 58.46 -16.64
N ASN A 2 19.31 57.71 -15.78
CA ASN A 2 20.57 58.13 -15.18
C ASN A 2 21.55 56.97 -15.39
N GLU A 3 22.63 57.26 -16.10
CA GLU A 3 23.75 56.38 -16.38
C GLU A 3 24.75 56.36 -15.20
N LEU A 4 25.51 55.26 -15.14
CA LEU A 4 26.59 54.93 -14.19
C LEU A 4 27.86 55.79 -14.41
N PRO A 5 28.86 55.80 -13.52
CA PRO A 5 29.93 54.77 -13.49
C PRO A 5 30.31 54.39 -12.03
N GLY A 6 30.99 53.29 -11.70
CA GLY A 6 32.19 52.71 -12.28
C GLY A 6 32.76 51.66 -11.30
N THR A 7 33.67 50.86 -11.85
CA THR A 7 34.15 49.53 -11.46
C THR A 7 35.16 49.45 -10.30
N ASP A 8 35.33 48.20 -9.86
CA ASP A 8 36.50 47.56 -9.25
C ASP A 8 36.89 47.84 -7.80
N LEU A 9 36.81 46.77 -6.99
CA LEU A 9 37.91 46.34 -6.13
C LEU A 9 37.68 44.88 -5.68
N CYS A 10 38.29 43.94 -6.41
CA CYS A 10 38.67 42.66 -5.84
C CYS A 10 39.87 42.88 -4.92
N LEU A 11 39.74 42.60 -3.61
CA LEU A 11 40.87 42.27 -2.75
C LEU A 11 40.53 41.06 -1.89
N SER A 12 41.30 40.02 -2.13
CA SER A 12 41.47 38.76 -1.44
C SER A 12 41.89 38.91 0.03
N GLY A 13 41.43 38.00 0.89
CA GLY A 13 42.09 37.75 2.18
C GLY A 13 41.32 36.86 3.15
N GLY A 14 41.90 35.71 3.49
CA GLY A 14 41.78 35.10 4.83
C GLY A 14 40.62 34.12 5.03
N GLY A 15 40.95 32.87 5.37
CA GLY A 15 39.99 31.78 5.49
C GLY A 15 39.03 31.86 6.67
N THR A 16 37.95 31.10 6.57
CA THR A 16 37.45 30.15 7.58
C THR A 16 36.23 29.44 7.00
N GLY A 17 36.28 28.10 7.00
CA GLY A 17 35.15 27.18 6.87
C GLY A 17 34.06 27.51 5.86
N TRP A 18 34.14 26.92 4.66
CA TRP A 18 32.92 26.52 3.97
C TRP A 18 32.31 25.34 4.73
N THR A 19 31.60 25.62 5.81
CA THR A 19 30.58 24.69 6.27
C THR A 19 29.43 24.78 5.27
N PRO A 20 29.07 23.71 4.54
CA PRO A 20 27.73 23.68 4.01
C PRO A 20 26.84 23.74 5.25
N LEU A 21 26.08 24.82 5.38
CA LEU A 21 24.89 24.82 6.24
C LEU A 21 24.10 23.60 5.78
N ARG A 22 24.20 22.51 6.54
CA ARG A 22 23.16 21.49 6.55
C ARG A 22 21.91 22.26 6.92
N THR A 23 21.14 22.66 5.93
CA THR A 23 19.71 22.87 6.12
C THR A 23 19.16 21.49 6.47
N SER A 24 19.37 21.07 7.72
CA SER A 24 18.41 20.22 8.42
C SER A 24 17.17 21.08 8.60
N GLY A 25 16.48 21.37 7.49
CA GLY A 25 15.18 21.98 7.53
C GLY A 25 14.31 21.00 8.29
N ALA A 26 13.84 21.41 9.47
CA ALA A 26 12.77 20.69 10.13
C ALA A 26 11.68 20.44 9.08
N PRO A 27 11.10 19.23 9.02
CA PRO A 27 10.02 18.98 8.09
C PRO A 27 9.00 20.08 8.27
N THR A 28 8.63 20.71 7.16
CA THR A 28 7.58 21.74 7.19
C THR A 28 6.35 21.12 7.85
N GLN A 29 5.54 21.91 8.56
CA GLN A 29 4.32 21.40 9.20
C GLN A 29 3.45 20.55 8.24
N ASN A 30 3.45 20.90 6.95
CA ASN A 30 2.78 20.13 5.90
C ASN A 30 3.40 18.75 5.64
N GLN A 31 4.73 18.61 5.72
CA GLN A 31 5.38 17.32 5.58
C GLN A 31 5.07 16.42 6.78
N GLU A 32 5.17 16.94 8.00
CA GLU A 32 4.86 16.20 9.22
C GLU A 32 3.41 15.68 9.22
N LEU A 33 2.46 16.54 8.84
CA LEU A 33 1.06 16.15 8.71
C LEU A 33 0.84 15.04 7.66
N ARG A 34 1.56 15.09 6.54
CA ARG A 34 1.47 14.03 5.51
C ARG A 34 2.00 12.70 6.02
N TYR A 35 3.11 12.69 6.76
CA TYR A 35 3.64 11.47 7.38
C TYR A 35 2.67 10.90 8.43
N GLN A 36 2.03 11.75 9.22
CA GLN A 36 1.05 11.29 10.21
C GLN A 36 -0.19 10.70 9.55
N LEU A 37 -0.72 11.36 8.52
CA LEU A 37 -1.85 10.83 7.74
C LEU A 37 -1.53 9.49 7.10
N ASP A 38 -0.36 9.36 6.49
CA ASP A 38 0.09 8.13 5.86
C ASP A 38 0.19 6.96 6.85
N ASN A 39 0.79 7.22 8.02
CA ASN A 39 0.88 6.23 9.10
C ASN A 39 -0.50 5.80 9.61
N LEU A 40 -1.44 6.74 9.75
CA LEU A 40 -2.81 6.44 10.18
C LEU A 40 -3.55 5.62 9.11
N GLU A 41 -3.39 5.96 7.84
CA GLU A 41 -3.96 5.23 6.71
C GLU A 41 -3.44 3.79 6.67
N ASN A 42 -2.13 3.59 6.78
CA ASN A 42 -1.52 2.26 6.82
C ASN A 42 -1.98 1.44 8.04
N ARG A 43 -2.11 2.06 9.22
CA ARG A 43 -2.65 1.38 10.42
C ARG A 43 -4.11 0.96 10.22
N SER A 44 -4.91 1.76 9.52
CA SER A 44 -6.28 1.39 9.19
C SER A 44 -6.35 0.26 8.15
N ARG A 45 -5.36 0.18 7.26
CA ARG A 45 -5.28 -0.83 6.18
C ARG A 45 -4.54 -2.10 6.56
N CYS A 46 -3.88 -2.16 7.71
CA CYS A 46 -2.95 -3.24 8.05
C CYS A 46 -3.62 -4.63 8.05
N SER A 47 -4.91 -4.70 8.37
CA SER A 47 -5.71 -5.92 8.38
C SER A 47 -6.38 -6.25 7.03
N TYR A 48 -6.18 -5.43 6.01
CA TYR A 48 -6.77 -5.63 4.70
C TYR A 48 -5.88 -6.45 3.78
N ILE A 49 -6.52 -7.35 3.02
CA ILE A 49 -5.93 -8.12 1.93
C ILE A 49 -6.64 -7.75 0.63
N CYS A 50 -5.85 -7.46 -0.40
CA CYS A 50 -6.31 -7.28 -1.77
C CYS A 50 -6.10 -8.57 -2.56
N ILE A 51 -7.18 -9.10 -3.14
CA ILE A 51 -7.18 -10.29 -3.98
C ILE A 51 -7.37 -9.84 -5.42
N LYS A 52 -6.44 -10.21 -6.31
CA LYS A 52 -6.51 -9.95 -7.75
C LYS A 52 -6.65 -11.25 -8.54
N GLY A 53 -7.09 -11.14 -9.79
CA GLY A 53 -7.33 -12.28 -10.68
C GLY A 53 -8.79 -12.72 -10.76
N VAL A 54 -9.71 -11.97 -10.13
CA VAL A 54 -11.15 -12.26 -10.15
C VAL A 54 -11.87 -11.27 -11.06
N LEU A 55 -12.49 -11.75 -12.14
CA LEU A 55 -13.38 -10.97 -12.99
C LEU A 55 -14.72 -10.72 -12.29
N LEU A 56 -15.43 -9.68 -12.75
CA LEU A 56 -16.67 -9.22 -12.08
C LEU A 56 -17.75 -10.32 -12.01
N HIS A 57 -17.79 -11.20 -13.01
CA HIS A 57 -18.82 -12.23 -13.18
C HIS A 57 -18.42 -13.62 -12.65
N GLU A 58 -17.15 -13.82 -12.27
CA GLU A 58 -16.65 -15.14 -11.86
C GLU A 58 -17.08 -15.53 -10.44
N VAL A 59 -17.34 -14.54 -9.58
CA VAL A 59 -17.86 -14.79 -8.24
C VAL A 59 -19.29 -14.28 -8.17
N SER A 60 -20.23 -15.18 -8.43
CA SER A 60 -21.66 -14.96 -8.20
C SER A 60 -22.02 -15.40 -6.78
N GLY A 61 -22.47 -14.48 -5.92
CA GLY A 61 -22.96 -14.80 -4.57
C GLY A 61 -22.21 -14.08 -3.46
N ASN A 62 -22.06 -14.74 -2.32
CA ASN A 62 -21.45 -14.18 -1.12
C ASN A 62 -19.92 -14.12 -1.25
N LEU A 63 -19.38 -12.91 -1.44
CA LEU A 63 -17.94 -12.67 -1.54
C LEU A 63 -17.19 -13.12 -0.27
N GLU A 64 -17.81 -12.97 0.89
CA GLU A 64 -17.20 -13.35 2.16
C GLU A 64 -16.95 -14.86 2.23
N GLU A 65 -17.93 -15.66 1.82
CA GLU A 65 -17.81 -17.11 1.79
C GLU A 65 -16.71 -17.55 0.82
N PHE A 66 -16.68 -16.96 -0.39
CA PHE A 66 -15.62 -17.22 -1.37
C PHE A 66 -14.23 -16.93 -0.79
N VAL A 67 -14.05 -15.77 -0.16
CA VAL A 67 -12.79 -15.35 0.46
C VAL A 67 -12.38 -16.28 1.61
N THR A 68 -13.32 -16.67 2.47
CA THR A 68 -13.06 -17.59 3.58
C THR A 68 -12.61 -18.96 3.07
N ARG A 69 -13.27 -19.51 2.05
CA ARG A 69 -12.84 -20.77 1.42
C ARG A 69 -11.45 -20.66 0.78
N LEU A 70 -11.18 -19.55 0.09
CA LEU A 70 -9.86 -19.26 -0.47
C LEU A 70 -8.79 -19.23 0.62
N PHE A 71 -9.04 -18.59 1.76
CA PHE A 71 -8.04 -18.50 2.85
C PHE A 71 -7.76 -19.86 3.51
N HIS A 72 -8.76 -20.72 3.66
CA HIS A 72 -8.54 -22.10 4.10
C HIS A 72 -7.75 -22.92 3.08
N HIS A 73 -7.99 -22.71 1.78
CA HIS A 73 -7.23 -23.36 0.72
C HIS A 73 -5.76 -22.95 0.74
N VAL A 74 -5.48 -21.65 0.87
CA VAL A 74 -4.11 -21.11 0.93
C VAL A 74 -3.40 -21.52 2.21
N THR A 75 -4.14 -21.63 3.33
CA THR A 75 -3.55 -21.80 4.66
C THR A 75 -4.15 -22.99 5.40
N PRO A 76 -3.77 -24.23 5.06
CA PRO A 76 -4.30 -25.43 5.72
C PRO A 76 -4.05 -25.46 7.24
N ALA A 77 -3.01 -24.77 7.73
CA ALA A 77 -2.72 -24.62 9.16
C ALA A 77 -3.83 -23.89 9.94
N LEU A 78 -4.73 -23.18 9.24
CA LEU A 78 -5.89 -22.50 9.82
C LEU A 78 -7.20 -23.25 9.57
N ALA A 79 -7.17 -24.50 9.09
CA ALA A 79 -8.38 -25.26 8.73
C ALA A 79 -9.39 -25.38 9.89
N ASP A 80 -8.92 -25.54 11.12
CA ASP A 80 -9.77 -25.66 12.32
C ASP A 80 -10.05 -24.32 13.00
N GLN A 81 -9.55 -23.21 12.47
CA GLN A 81 -9.75 -21.88 13.02
C GLN A 81 -10.83 -21.13 12.26
N GLU A 82 -11.70 -20.44 13.00
CA GLU A 82 -12.65 -19.52 12.38
C GLU A 82 -11.91 -18.32 11.78
N ILE A 83 -12.07 -18.12 10.47
CA ILE A 83 -11.57 -16.94 9.75
C ILE A 83 -12.72 -15.94 9.67
N ILE A 84 -12.65 -14.90 10.50
CA ILE A 84 -13.68 -13.86 10.56
C ILE A 84 -13.29 -12.71 9.63
N CYS A 85 -13.97 -12.65 8.50
CA CYS A 85 -13.92 -11.51 7.59
C CYS A 85 -14.84 -10.40 8.12
N GLY A 86 -14.35 -9.16 8.12
CA GLY A 86 -15.14 -7.97 8.43
C GLY A 86 -15.79 -7.46 7.15
N HIS A 87 -15.24 -6.38 6.60
CA HIS A 87 -15.74 -5.82 5.35
C HIS A 87 -15.08 -6.48 4.14
N THR A 88 -15.87 -7.24 3.38
CA THR A 88 -15.47 -7.83 2.10
C THR A 88 -16.27 -7.18 0.97
N HIS A 89 -15.59 -6.54 0.03
CA HIS A 89 -16.24 -5.84 -1.08
C HIS A 89 -15.31 -5.71 -2.28
N ARG A 90 -15.88 -5.34 -3.44
CA ARG A 90 -15.10 -4.89 -4.59
C ARG A 90 -14.91 -3.37 -4.49
N PRO A 91 -13.69 -2.83 -4.57
CA PRO A 91 -13.45 -1.40 -4.43
C PRO A 91 -14.05 -0.62 -5.62
N SER A 92 -14.84 0.41 -5.30
CA SER A 92 -15.66 1.15 -6.29
C SER A 92 -14.88 2.06 -7.25
N CYS A 93 -13.57 2.23 -7.06
CA CYS A 93 -12.76 3.18 -7.81
C CYS A 93 -11.44 2.58 -8.25
N ARG A 94 -11.42 2.09 -9.48
CA ARG A 94 -10.34 2.21 -10.47
C ARG A 94 -10.94 1.64 -11.74
N SER A 95 -10.97 2.45 -12.80
CA SER A 95 -11.31 2.03 -14.16
C SER A 95 -10.94 0.56 -14.36
N SER A 96 -11.92 -0.34 -14.38
CA SER A 96 -11.67 -1.70 -14.84
C SER A 96 -11.37 -1.54 -16.31
N THR A 97 -10.09 -1.45 -16.66
CA THR A 97 -9.67 -1.60 -18.05
C THR A 97 -10.36 -2.86 -18.56
N PRO A 98 -11.03 -2.85 -19.72
CA PRO A 98 -11.70 -4.04 -20.23
C PRO A 98 -10.73 -5.23 -20.21
N GLY A 99 -11.04 -6.27 -19.43
CA GLY A 99 -10.18 -7.45 -19.21
C GLY A 99 -9.35 -7.46 -17.91
N GLN A 100 -9.26 -6.36 -17.16
CA GLN A 100 -8.70 -6.34 -15.81
C GLN A 100 -9.82 -6.48 -14.77
N GLY A 101 -9.91 -7.65 -14.14
CA GLY A 101 -10.88 -7.92 -13.08
C GLY A 101 -10.79 -6.92 -11.94
N GLN A 102 -11.94 -6.54 -11.38
CA GLN A 102 -11.99 -5.76 -10.15
C GLN A 102 -11.58 -6.67 -9.00
N GLY A 103 -10.47 -6.35 -8.33
CA GLY A 103 -10.02 -7.11 -7.17
C GLY A 103 -11.08 -7.16 -6.06
N ILE A 104 -10.89 -8.08 -5.11
CA ILE A 104 -11.67 -8.13 -3.88
C ILE A 104 -10.82 -7.54 -2.77
N LEU A 105 -11.39 -6.67 -1.95
CA LEU A 105 -10.77 -6.12 -0.76
C LEU A 105 -11.50 -6.69 0.46
N THR A 106 -10.76 -7.34 1.35
CA THR A 106 -11.31 -7.95 2.56
C THR A 106 -10.51 -7.54 3.78
N CYS A 107 -11.20 -7.22 4.87
CA CYS A 107 -10.59 -6.94 6.18
C CYS A 107 -10.68 -8.19 7.06
N LEU A 108 -9.57 -8.61 7.64
CA LEU A 108 -9.57 -9.67 8.65
C LEU A 108 -9.70 -9.09 10.05
N ARG A 109 -10.55 -9.69 10.89
CA ARG A 109 -10.70 -9.26 12.28
C ARG A 109 -9.38 -9.38 13.06
N TYR A 110 -8.60 -10.42 12.78
CA TYR A 110 -7.36 -10.71 13.48
C TYR A 110 -6.14 -10.54 12.56
N TYR A 111 -5.33 -9.52 12.86
CA TYR A 111 -4.10 -9.22 12.11
C TYR A 111 -3.15 -10.43 12.00
N ARG A 112 -3.07 -11.25 13.05
CA ARG A 112 -2.23 -12.46 13.04
C ARG A 112 -2.66 -13.48 11.97
N GLN A 113 -3.96 -13.64 11.74
CA GLN A 113 -4.46 -14.53 10.69
C GLN A 113 -4.07 -13.99 9.30
N LYS A 114 -4.18 -12.67 9.11
CA LYS A 114 -3.74 -11.99 7.88
C LYS A 114 -2.27 -12.26 7.59
N GLU A 115 -1.39 -12.12 8.57
CA GLU A 115 0.05 -12.38 8.38
C GLU A 115 0.33 -13.85 8.02
N THR A 116 -0.33 -14.81 8.67
CA THR A 116 -0.19 -16.23 8.33
C THR A 116 -0.65 -16.53 6.90
N ILE A 117 -1.81 -15.97 6.50
CA ILE A 117 -2.35 -16.14 5.14
C ILE A 117 -1.40 -15.52 4.11
N MET A 118 -0.90 -14.31 4.37
CA MET A 118 0.02 -13.62 3.47
C MET A 118 1.36 -14.35 3.35
N ALA A 119 1.88 -14.90 4.44
CA ALA A 119 3.09 -15.71 4.42
C ALA A 119 2.91 -16.97 3.56
N ALA A 120 1.80 -17.70 3.73
CA ALA A 120 1.49 -18.87 2.92
C ALA A 120 1.30 -18.51 1.42
N ALA A 121 0.74 -17.34 1.13
CA ALA A 121 0.56 -16.87 -0.24
C ALA A 121 1.87 -16.49 -0.94
N GLN A 122 2.91 -16.07 -0.20
CA GLN A 122 4.21 -15.69 -0.78
C GLN A 122 4.96 -16.88 -1.42
N ASP A 123 4.73 -18.09 -0.92
CA ASP A 123 5.36 -19.30 -1.43
C ASP A 123 4.83 -19.71 -2.83
N HIS A 124 3.79 -19.04 -3.33
CA HIS A 124 3.09 -19.41 -4.55
C HIS A 124 3.24 -18.31 -5.62
N SER A 125 3.61 -18.70 -6.85
CA SER A 125 3.66 -17.80 -8.03
C SER A 125 2.28 -17.36 -8.57
N GLY A 126 1.23 -17.70 -7.81
CA GLY A 126 -0.18 -17.56 -8.11
C GLY A 126 -0.93 -18.71 -7.45
N ILE A 127 -2.04 -18.40 -6.80
CA ILE A 127 -2.88 -19.38 -6.12
C ILE A 127 -3.94 -19.87 -7.11
N GLU A 128 -3.98 -21.18 -7.35
CA GLU A 128 -5.02 -21.79 -8.17
C GLU A 128 -6.20 -22.19 -7.28
N PHE A 129 -7.34 -21.54 -7.46
CA PHE A 129 -8.53 -21.78 -6.64
C PHE A 129 -9.80 -21.69 -7.49
N GLU A 130 -10.64 -22.72 -7.43
CA GLU A 130 -11.90 -22.81 -8.21
C GLU A 130 -11.70 -22.54 -9.72
N GLY A 131 -10.55 -22.96 -10.28
CA GLY A 131 -10.20 -22.75 -11.69
C GLY A 131 -9.67 -21.34 -12.02
N LEU A 132 -9.53 -20.48 -11.02
CA LEU A 132 -8.99 -19.12 -11.16
C LEU A 132 -7.53 -19.07 -10.71
N LYS A 133 -6.74 -18.21 -11.35
CA LYS A 133 -5.40 -17.87 -10.89
C LYS A 133 -5.43 -16.55 -10.15
N LEU A 134 -5.13 -16.59 -8.85
CA LEU A 134 -5.31 -15.48 -7.91
C LEU A 134 -3.98 -15.02 -7.32
N TRP A 135 -3.96 -13.77 -6.88
CA TRP A 135 -2.83 -13.20 -6.16
C TRP A 135 -3.32 -12.38 -4.97
N LEU A 136 -2.65 -12.57 -3.83
CA LEU A 136 -2.94 -11.90 -2.57
C LEU A 136 -1.87 -10.82 -2.33
N TYR A 137 -2.32 -9.61 -2.01
CA TYR A 137 -1.47 -8.47 -1.73
C TYR A 137 -1.88 -7.83 -0.42
N GLN A 138 -0.92 -7.23 0.27
CA GLN A 138 -1.23 -6.32 1.36
C GLN A 138 -1.82 -5.03 0.81
N ASP A 139 -2.87 -4.52 1.46
CA ASP A 139 -3.36 -3.17 1.19
C ASP A 139 -2.47 -2.14 1.91
N LEU A 140 -1.92 -1.20 1.15
CA LEU A 140 -0.99 -0.18 1.64
C LEU A 140 -1.45 1.21 1.18
N SER A 141 -0.98 2.25 1.87
CA SER A 141 -1.18 3.60 1.40
C SER A 141 -0.53 3.83 0.03
N PRO A 142 -1.08 4.73 -0.82
CA PRO A 142 -0.46 5.06 -2.09
C PRO A 142 0.95 5.63 -1.93
N ILE A 143 1.23 6.31 -0.83
CA ILE A 143 2.55 6.89 -0.54
C ILE A 143 3.56 5.78 -0.23
N THR A 144 3.15 4.71 0.46
CA THR A 144 4.03 3.56 0.77
C THR A 144 4.40 2.75 -0.47
N LEU A 145 3.56 2.79 -1.51
CA LEU A 145 3.75 2.05 -2.76
C LEU A 145 4.62 2.79 -3.81
N GLN A 146 5.06 4.02 -3.52
CA GLN A 146 5.91 4.84 -4.41
C GLN A 146 7.39 4.48 -4.30
#